data_AF-A0A9E3FYX6-F1
#
_entry.id   AF-A0A9E3FYX6-F1
#
_cell.length_a   1.000
_cell.length_b   1.000
_cell.length_c   1.000
_cell.angle_alpha   90.00
_cell.angle_beta   90.00
_cell.angle_gamma   90.00
#
_symmetry.space_group_name_H-M   'P 1'
#
loop_
_entity.id
_entity.type
_entity.pdbx_description
1 polymer ?
#
loop_
_entity_poly.entity_id
_entity_poly.type
_entity_poly.pdbx_seq_one_letter_code
_entity_poly.pdbx_strand_id
1 'polypeptide(L)'
;MKIKPLQQAAAGRGYSEHRTVRAADLRTPGGDEVPGADIISEFIGTEQGTAAGDEPQYQLRHGDRVIIRHLDKEPSRPEFYTISSTDNDPINGFLHVKTTLAEALAKAAPGDEFTYIDAGQDRPVLFVSLETAAAQAA
;
A
#
# COMPACT_ATOMS: atom_id res chain seq x y z
N MET A 1 -51.01 -18.29 0.71
CA MET A 1 -49.95 -18.37 -0.32
C MET A 1 -48.79 -19.16 0.25
N LYS A 2 -48.31 -20.20 -0.44
CA LYS A 2 -47.21 -21.07 0.03
C LYS A 2 -45.91 -20.61 -0.63
N ILE A 3 -44.95 -20.13 0.16
CA ILE A 3 -43.65 -19.66 -0.31
C ILE A 3 -42.68 -20.86 -0.26
N LYS A 4 -42.09 -21.24 -1.39
CA LYS A 4 -41.02 -22.25 -1.44
C LYS A 4 -39.66 -21.54 -1.34
N PRO A 5 -38.70 -22.04 -0.55
CA PRO A 5 -37.36 -21.46 -0.51
C PRO A 5 -36.61 -21.79 -1.81
N LEU A 6 -35.99 -20.77 -2.40
CA LEU A 6 -35.03 -20.91 -3.49
C LEU A 6 -33.74 -21.53 -2.95
N GLN A 7 -33.24 -22.58 -3.61
CA GLN A 7 -31.93 -23.15 -3.32
C GLN A 7 -30.87 -22.08 -3.56
N GLN A 8 -30.26 -21.62 -2.46
CA GLN A 8 -29.13 -20.70 -2.50
C GLN A 8 -27.87 -21.51 -2.79
N ALA A 9 -27.31 -21.31 -3.99
CA ALA A 9 -26.01 -21.86 -4.35
C ALA A 9 -24.96 -21.40 -3.33
N ALA A 10 -24.12 -22.33 -2.86
CA ALA A 10 -23.06 -22.04 -1.91
C ALA A 10 -22.08 -21.03 -2.54
N ALA A 11 -22.12 -19.79 -2.05
CA ALA A 11 -21.09 -18.82 -2.34
C ALA A 11 -19.77 -19.37 -1.78
N GLY A 12 -18.81 -19.67 -2.67
CA GLY A 12 -17.47 -20.09 -2.28
C GLY A 12 -16.88 -19.07 -1.33
N ARG A 13 -16.53 -19.50 -0.12
CA ARG A 13 -15.78 -18.69 0.83
C ARG A 13 -14.36 -18.55 0.29
N GLY A 14 -14.07 -17.45 -0.40
CA GLY A 14 -12.71 -16.99 -0.61
C GLY A 14 -12.17 -16.45 0.70
N TYR A 15 -11.04 -16.98 1.16
CA TYR A 15 -10.32 -16.44 2.31
C TYR A 15 -9.36 -15.36 1.78
N SER A 16 -9.46 -14.14 2.28
CA SER A 16 -8.41 -13.13 2.10
C SER A 16 -7.33 -13.39 3.14
N GLU A 17 -6.13 -13.78 2.71
CA GLU A 17 -4.95 -13.81 3.57
C GLU A 17 -4.39 -12.40 3.73
N HIS A 18 -4.26 -11.93 4.97
CA HIS A 18 -3.55 -10.70 5.30
C HIS A 18 -2.13 -11.06 5.75
N ARG A 19 -1.11 -10.49 5.10
CA ARG A 19 0.29 -10.61 5.55
C ARG A 19 0.78 -9.26 6.08
N THR A 20 1.40 -9.29 7.25
CA THR A 20 2.09 -8.13 7.83
C THR A 20 3.53 -8.09 7.33
N VAL A 21 3.91 -7.03 6.61
CA VAL A 21 5.30 -6.80 6.20
C VAL A 21 5.99 -5.93 7.27
N ARG A 22 7.09 -6.40 7.85
CA ARG A 22 7.97 -5.57 8.69
C ARG A 22 8.99 -4.88 7.80
N ALA A 23 9.09 -3.56 7.92
CA ALA A 23 10.13 -2.79 7.24
C ALA A 23 11.51 -3.27 7.70
N ALA A 24 12.37 -3.61 6.74
CA ALA A 24 13.73 -4.05 7.01
C ALA A 24 14.56 -2.88 7.56
N ASP A 25 15.24 -3.14 8.67
CA ASP A 25 16.23 -2.27 9.29
C ASP A 25 17.34 -1.95 8.28
N LEU A 26 17.46 -0.67 7.90
CA LEU A 26 18.54 -0.14 7.09
C LEU A 26 19.84 -0.22 7.89
N ARG A 27 20.54 -1.35 7.77
CA ARG A 27 21.91 -1.51 8.26
C ARG A 27 22.84 -0.58 7.47
N THR A 28 23.27 0.49 8.12
CA THR A 28 24.44 1.30 7.76
C THR A 28 25.70 0.41 7.73
N PRO A 29 26.49 0.39 6.64
CA PRO A 29 27.78 -0.29 6.64
C PRO A 29 28.89 0.66 7.09
N GLY A 30 29.63 0.29 8.13
CA GLY A 30 30.94 0.90 8.42
C GLY A 30 31.30 0.94 9.89
N GLY A 31 32.05 -0.07 10.36
CA GLY A 31 32.73 -0.02 11.65
C GLY A 31 33.04 -1.39 12.24
N ASP A 32 34.17 -1.95 11.80
CA ASP A 32 35.12 -2.80 12.53
C ASP A 32 34.66 -4.11 13.22
N GLU A 33 35.43 -5.17 12.92
CA GLU A 33 35.40 -6.54 13.44
C GLU A 33 35.39 -6.60 15.00
N VAL A 34 34.94 -7.65 15.71
CA VAL A 34 35.36 -9.07 15.69
C VAL A 34 34.37 -9.92 16.57
N PRO A 35 34.50 -11.26 16.77
CA PRO A 35 33.55 -12.26 16.28
C PRO A 35 32.86 -13.09 17.39
N GLY A 36 31.92 -13.95 17.00
CA GLY A 36 31.60 -15.15 17.78
C GLY A 36 30.16 -15.62 17.75
N ALA A 37 29.79 -16.39 16.72
CA ALA A 37 29.23 -17.74 16.85
C ALA A 37 28.59 -18.20 15.52
N ASP A 38 29.16 -19.27 14.98
CA ASP A 38 28.61 -20.32 14.11
C ASP A 38 27.79 -19.99 12.84
N ILE A 39 28.49 -20.24 11.73
CA ILE A 39 28.04 -20.56 10.37
C ILE A 39 27.57 -22.04 10.42
N ILE A 40 26.53 -22.54 9.75
CA ILE A 40 26.58 -23.01 8.34
C ILE A 40 25.17 -23.46 7.89
N SER A 41 24.74 -22.83 6.79
CA SER A 41 24.06 -23.34 5.59
C SER A 41 23.16 -24.58 5.62
N GLU A 42 21.94 -24.42 5.10
CA GLU A 42 21.49 -25.25 3.99
C GLU A 42 20.71 -24.40 2.97
N PHE A 43 21.28 -24.28 1.78
CA PHE A 43 20.74 -23.57 0.62
C PHE A 43 20.95 -24.49 -0.57
N ILE A 44 19.91 -25.22 -1.00
CA ILE A 44 19.61 -25.61 -2.40
C ILE A 44 18.10 -25.91 -2.40
N GLY A 45 17.29 -25.07 -3.06
CA GLY A 45 16.64 -25.41 -4.34
C GLY A 45 15.32 -26.14 -4.09
N THR A 46 14.20 -25.86 -4.75
CA THR A 46 14.05 -25.56 -6.17
C THR A 46 12.59 -25.12 -6.37
N GLU A 47 12.37 -24.21 -7.33
CA GLU A 47 11.12 -23.96 -8.07
C GLU A 47 9.92 -23.38 -7.32
N GLN A 48 9.73 -22.07 -7.48
CA GLN A 48 8.56 -21.61 -8.22
C GLN A 48 8.82 -20.19 -8.72
N GLY A 49 9.31 -20.09 -9.96
CA GLY A 49 9.11 -18.89 -10.74
C GLY A 49 7.61 -18.69 -10.90
N THR A 50 7.06 -17.59 -10.40
CA THR A 50 5.83 -17.02 -10.95
C THR A 50 5.85 -15.53 -10.68
N ALA A 51 6.15 -14.79 -11.75
CA ALA A 51 5.97 -13.35 -11.91
C ALA A 51 6.56 -12.47 -10.81
N ALA A 52 7.74 -11.89 -11.10
CA ALA A 52 7.80 -10.43 -11.01
C ALA A 52 6.63 -9.92 -11.85
N GLY A 53 5.47 -9.78 -11.20
CA GLY A 53 4.32 -9.18 -11.81
C GLY A 53 4.81 -7.83 -12.26
N ASP A 54 4.68 -7.59 -13.56
CA ASP A 54 4.57 -6.24 -14.10
C ASP A 54 3.31 -5.65 -13.44
N GLU A 55 3.38 -5.40 -12.13
CA GLU A 55 2.37 -4.65 -11.42
C GLU A 55 2.44 -3.28 -12.06
N PRO A 56 1.34 -2.78 -12.63
CA PRO A 56 1.36 -1.52 -13.32
C PRO A 56 1.82 -0.48 -12.29
N GLN A 57 3.07 -0.04 -12.42
CA GLN A 57 3.59 1.10 -11.66
C GLN A 57 2.75 2.28 -12.11
N TYR A 58 1.67 2.51 -11.38
CA TYR A 58 0.76 3.57 -11.71
C TYR A 58 1.46 4.86 -11.34
N GLN A 59 1.90 5.58 -12.36
CA GLN A 59 2.49 6.89 -12.15
C GLN A 59 1.37 7.88 -11.85
N LEU A 60 1.27 8.28 -10.58
CA LEU A 60 0.33 9.31 -10.11
C LEU A 60 0.42 10.56 -11.00
N ARG A 61 -0.73 10.99 -11.50
CA ARG A 61 -0.83 12.16 -12.38
C ARG A 61 -1.49 13.31 -11.64
N HIS A 62 -1.18 14.52 -12.10
CA HIS A 62 -1.91 15.71 -11.68
C HIS A 62 -3.41 15.54 -11.92
N GLY A 63 -4.21 15.81 -10.89
CA GLY A 63 -5.66 15.68 -10.91
C GLY A 63 -6.20 14.31 -10.52
N ASP A 64 -5.33 13.29 -10.36
CA ASP A 64 -5.76 12.01 -9.81
C ASP A 64 -6.24 12.17 -8.37
N ARG A 65 -7.26 11.40 -7.98
CA ARG A 65 -7.73 11.35 -6.60
C ARG A 65 -7.32 10.05 -5.95
N VAL A 66 -6.64 10.15 -4.82
CA VAL A 66 -6.22 9.02 -4.00
C VAL A 66 -7.05 9.01 -2.73
N ILE A 67 -7.47 7.81 -2.36
CA ILE A 67 -8.24 7.56 -1.15
C ILE A 67 -7.36 6.70 -0.26
N ILE A 68 -7.06 7.20 0.93
CA ILE A 68 -6.20 6.51 1.89
C ILE A 68 -6.88 6.38 3.24
N ARG A 69 -6.36 5.52 4.10
CA ARG A 69 -6.86 5.37 5.46
C ARG A 69 -5.70 5.17 6.42
N HIS A 70 -5.54 6.08 7.37
CA HIS A 70 -4.52 5.97 8.42
C HIS A 70 -4.89 4.89 9.42
N LEU A 71 -3.99 3.94 9.64
CA LEU A 71 -4.21 2.80 10.52
C LEU A 71 -3.84 3.11 11.99
N ASP A 72 -3.11 4.22 12.22
CA ASP A 72 -2.70 4.67 13.56
C ASP A 72 -3.77 5.44 14.34
N LYS A 73 -4.85 5.89 13.68
CA LYS A 73 -5.90 6.71 14.30
C LYS A 73 -7.24 6.01 14.33
N GLU A 74 -7.90 6.02 15.49
CA GLU A 74 -9.29 5.60 15.64
C GLU A 74 -10.22 6.80 15.88
N PRO A 75 -11.39 6.89 15.20
CA PRO A 75 -11.83 5.99 14.13
C PRO A 75 -11.03 6.21 12.85
N SER A 76 -10.62 5.10 12.24
CA SER A 76 -9.81 5.11 11.04
C SER A 76 -10.71 5.40 9.83
N ARG A 77 -10.89 6.69 9.54
CA ARG A 77 -11.74 7.20 8.46
C ARG A 77 -10.93 7.34 7.16
N PRO A 78 -11.55 7.09 5.99
CA PRO A 78 -10.90 7.39 4.72
C PRO A 78 -10.67 8.90 4.56
N GLU A 79 -9.50 9.24 4.05
CA GLU A 79 -9.10 10.60 3.65
C GLU A 79 -8.94 10.65 2.13
N PHE A 80 -9.31 11.79 1.55
CA PHE A 80 -9.40 11.99 0.11
C PHE A 80 -8.41 13.08 -0.29
N TYR A 81 -7.52 12.77 -1.21
CA TYR A 81 -6.52 13.70 -1.69
C TYR A 81 -6.54 13.78 -3.21
N THR A 82 -6.50 15.00 -3.75
CA THR A 82 -6.26 15.27 -5.16
C THR A 82 -4.79 15.59 -5.35
N ILE A 83 -4.14 14.86 -6.25
CA ILE A 83 -2.74 15.05 -6.58
C ILE A 83 -2.55 16.38 -7.30
N SER A 84 -1.76 17.27 -6.72
CA SER A 84 -1.40 18.58 -7.28
C SER A 84 0.11 18.69 -7.49
N SER A 85 0.49 19.45 -8.50
CA SER A 85 1.90 19.75 -8.83
C SER A 85 2.32 21.13 -8.32
N THR A 86 1.40 21.87 -7.71
CA THR A 86 1.58 23.28 -7.33
C THR A 86 1.25 23.52 -5.87
N ASP A 87 0.19 22.89 -5.37
CA ASP A 87 -0.34 23.13 -4.03
C ASP A 87 -0.15 21.91 -3.13
N ASN A 88 0.17 22.18 -1.85
CA ASN A 88 0.18 21.17 -0.80
C ASN A 88 -0.72 21.65 0.34
N ASP A 89 -2.00 21.28 0.29
CA ASP A 89 -2.95 21.64 1.33
C ASP A 89 -3.79 20.41 1.73
N PRO A 90 -3.29 19.59 2.67
CA PRO A 90 -3.97 18.36 3.04
C PRO A 90 -5.33 18.61 3.70
N ILE A 91 -5.56 19.79 4.29
CA ILE A 91 -6.84 20.16 4.91
C ILE A 91 -7.94 20.31 3.85
N ASN A 92 -7.61 20.91 2.71
CA ASN A 92 -8.50 21.04 1.56
C ASN A 92 -8.44 19.82 0.62
N GLY A 93 -7.73 18.75 1.01
CA GLY A 93 -7.60 17.53 0.22
C GLY A 93 -6.71 17.70 -1.01
N PHE A 94 -5.70 18.57 -0.97
CA PHE A 94 -4.66 18.67 -2.00
C PHE A 94 -3.35 18.08 -1.49
N LEU A 95 -2.78 17.14 -2.25
CA LEU A 95 -1.51 16.51 -1.92
C LEU A 95 -0.50 16.82 -3.02
N HIS A 96 0.62 17.42 -2.64
CA HIS A 96 1.66 17.73 -3.62
C HIS A 96 2.44 16.47 -4.00
N VAL A 97 2.77 16.32 -5.29
CA VAL A 97 3.49 15.15 -5.85
C VAL A 97 4.84 14.86 -5.22
N LYS A 98 5.46 15.85 -4.56
CA LYS A 98 6.76 15.72 -3.87
C LYS A 98 6.66 15.47 -2.37
N THR A 99 5.46 15.21 -1.85
CA THR A 99 5.32 14.80 -0.45
C THR A 99 5.77 13.36 -0.26
N THR A 100 6.29 13.04 0.93
CA THR A 100 6.66 11.66 1.30
C THR A 100 5.51 10.68 1.08
N LEU A 101 4.27 11.12 1.36
CA LEU A 101 3.06 10.36 1.10
C LEU A 101 2.83 10.13 -0.41
N ALA A 102 2.92 11.17 -1.25
CA ALA A 102 2.73 11.02 -2.70
C ALA A 102 3.81 10.14 -3.34
N GLU A 103 5.06 10.25 -2.88
CA GLU A 103 6.15 9.40 -3.36
C GLU A 103 5.97 7.92 -2.97
N ALA A 104 5.41 7.66 -1.78
CA ALA A 104 5.06 6.32 -1.35
C ALA A 104 3.88 5.76 -2.17
N LEU A 105 2.84 6.57 -2.40
CA LEU A 105 1.69 6.20 -3.22
C LEU A 105 2.07 5.93 -4.69
N ALA A 106 3.07 6.63 -5.23
CA ALA A 106 3.55 6.40 -6.60
C ALA A 106 4.21 5.02 -6.80
N LYS A 107 4.55 4.33 -5.70
CA LYS A 107 5.16 2.99 -5.69
C LYS A 107 4.20 1.91 -5.20
N ALA A 108 3.00 2.28 -4.78
CA ALA A 108 2.00 1.38 -4.20
C ALA A 108 0.82 1.18 -5.16
N ALA A 109 0.12 0.06 -5.01
CA ALA A 109 -1.12 -0.22 -5.69
C ALA A 109 -2.33 -0.07 -4.74
N PRO A 110 -3.54 0.23 -5.26
CA PRO A 110 -4.76 0.15 -4.46
C PRO A 110 -4.90 -1.21 -3.77
N GLY A 111 -5.06 -1.19 -2.45
CA GLY A 111 -5.09 -2.36 -1.57
C GLY A 111 -3.82 -2.53 -0.73
N ASP A 112 -2.72 -1.87 -1.08
CA ASP A 112 -1.47 -1.97 -0.32
C ASP A 112 -1.49 -1.21 0.99
N GLU A 113 -0.85 -1.80 2.00
CA GLU A 113 -0.52 -1.16 3.27
C GLU A 113 0.96 -0.78 3.26
N PHE A 114 1.26 0.48 3.56
CA PHE A 114 2.63 0.98 3.64
C PHE A 114 2.77 2.00 4.77
N THR A 115 4.01 2.38 5.05
CA THR A 115 4.33 3.39 6.07
C THR A 115 5.02 4.56 5.39
N TYR A 116 4.68 5.78 5.80
CA TYR A 116 5.38 6.99 5.36
C TYR A 116 5.74 7.86 6.57
N ILE A 117 6.76 8.70 6.41
CA ILE A 117 7.19 9.62 7.45
C ILE A 117 6.37 10.91 7.35
N ASP A 118 5.66 11.24 8.42
CA ASP A 118 4.85 12.44 8.60
C ASP A 118 5.32 13.15 9.87
N ALA A 119 5.78 14.40 9.77
CA ALA A 119 6.31 15.16 10.90
C ALA A 119 7.36 14.40 11.75
N GLY A 120 8.14 13.50 11.13
CA GLY A 120 9.17 12.71 11.81
C GLY A 120 8.65 11.45 12.51
N GLN A 121 7.39 11.07 12.30
CA GLN A 121 6.81 9.82 12.79
C GLN A 121 6.43 8.90 11.63
N ASP A 122 6.70 7.61 11.80
CA ASP A 122 6.22 6.56 10.91
C ASP A 122 4.71 6.39 11.07
N ARG A 123 3.97 6.62 9.98
CA ARG A 123 2.50 6.52 9.96
C ARG A 123 2.06 5.41 9.01
N PRO A 124 1.43 4.34 9.52
CA PRO A 124 0.90 3.27 8.70
C PRO A 124 -0.39 3.72 7.99
N VAL A 125 -0.48 3.43 6.70
CA VAL A 125 -1.57 3.84 5.84
C VAL A 125 -1.96 2.71 4.89
N LEU A 126 -3.26 2.57 4.67
CA LEU A 126 -3.84 1.71 3.62
C LEU A 126 -4.18 2.57 2.41
N PHE A 127 -3.67 2.19 1.24
CA PHE A 127 -4.12 2.74 -0.04
C PHE A 127 -5.45 2.09 -0.41
N VAL A 128 -6.55 2.84 -0.33
CA VAL A 128 -7.89 2.26 -0.55
C VAL A 128 -8.19 2.19 -2.04
N SER A 129 -8.04 3.31 -2.75
CA SER A 129 -8.37 3.38 -4.17
C SER A 129 -7.77 4.61 -4.84
N LEU A 130 -7.64 4.50 -6.16
CA LEU A 130 -7.16 5.56 -7.04
C LEU A 130 -8.23 5.82 -8.10
N GLU A 131 -8.66 7.06 -8.20
CA GLU A 131 -9.58 7.53 -9.22
C GLU A 131 -8.81 8.42 -10.20
N THR A 132 -8.58 7.89 -11.40
CA THR A 132 -7.89 8.61 -12.47
C THR A 132 -8.81 9.65 -13.08
N ALA A 133 -8.33 10.89 -13.25
CA ALA A 133 -9.13 11.99 -13.81
C ALA A 133 -9.68 11.70 -15.23
N ALA A 134 -9.05 10.77 -15.97
CA ALA A 134 -9.49 10.36 -17.30
C ALA A 134 -10.85 9.61 -17.31
N ALA A 135 -11.31 9.11 -16.16
CA ALA A 135 -12.54 8.32 -16.09
C ALA A 135 -13.84 9.15 -16.00
N GLN A 136 -13.77 10.49 -15.97
CA GLN A 136 -14.96 11.36 -15.93
C GLN A 136 -15.48 11.82 -17.31
N ALA A 137 -14.97 11.25 -18.40
CA ALA A 137 -15.41 11.54 -19.77
C ALA A 137 -15.98 10.28 -20.44
N ALA A 138 -17.15 9.80 -19.99
CA ALA A 138 -17.96 8.81 -20.71
C ALA A 138 -19.45 8.98 -20.37
#